data_AF-A0A945QTZ9-F1
#
_entry.id   AF-A0A945QTZ9-F1
#
_cell.length_a   1.000
_cell.length_b   1.000
_cell.length_c   1.000
_cell.angle_alpha   90.00
_cell.angle_beta   90.00
_cell.angle_gamma   90.00
#
_symmetry.space_group_name_H-M   'P 1'
#
loop_
_entity.id
_entity.type
_entity.pdbx_description
1 polymer ?
#
loop_
_entity_poly.entity_id
_entity_poly.type
_entity_poly.pdbx_seq_one_letter_code
_entity_poly.pdbx_strand_id
1 'polypeptide(L)'
;MPRDFHSPEGVDEWLQSLDERWPARAKLAQHIVEQIADLPAFDPHAVELAPGGGKLAEQMLSALPATYTGIDFSEPLLDRTRQRLASFGDRVQLIHADLNEDNWPAQITGPVHAIFSLQSLHDLGDGHQVERIYQMAHEILTPGGIFLNADFLHNTEDPRPGRLPVEEHLRLLSAHGFQRPKCALEIDGFGCMVGFAS
;
A
#
# COMPACT_ATOMS: atom_id res chain seq x y z
N MET A 1 -1.85 -20.46 -11.02
CA MET A 1 -0.48 -20.90 -10.71
C MET A 1 -0.11 -20.33 -9.34
N PRO A 2 0.68 -21.04 -8.51
CA PRO A 2 1.33 -20.43 -7.36
C PRO A 2 2.09 -19.19 -7.83
N ARG A 3 2.05 -18.10 -7.06
CA ARG A 3 2.81 -16.88 -7.40
C ARG A 3 4.28 -17.19 -7.13
N ASP A 4 5.12 -17.21 -8.16
CA ASP A 4 6.56 -17.31 -8.00
C ASP A 4 7.15 -15.90 -8.00
N PHE A 5 7.43 -15.39 -6.80
CA PHE A 5 8.13 -14.12 -6.60
C PHE A 5 9.64 -14.30 -6.43
N HIS A 6 10.17 -15.50 -6.71
CA HIS A 6 11.58 -15.85 -6.55
C HIS A 6 12.34 -15.85 -7.89
N SER A 7 11.66 -15.77 -9.04
CA SER A 7 12.28 -15.65 -10.36
C SER A 7 11.92 -14.33 -11.08
N PRO A 8 12.88 -13.67 -11.75
CA PRO A 8 12.61 -12.46 -12.53
C PRO A 8 11.55 -12.62 -13.63
N GLU A 9 11.49 -13.79 -14.26
CA GLU A 9 10.53 -14.11 -15.32
C GLU A 9 9.12 -14.27 -14.77
N GLY A 10 8.95 -14.97 -13.63
CA GLY A 10 7.66 -15.14 -12.97
C GLY A 10 7.06 -13.82 -12.49
N VAL A 11 7.93 -12.89 -12.05
CA VAL A 11 7.54 -11.53 -11.68
C VAL A 11 7.04 -10.71 -12.87
N ASP A 12 7.74 -10.74 -14.01
CA ASP A 12 7.35 -9.94 -15.18
C ASP A 12 6.01 -10.37 -15.77
N GLU A 13 5.81 -11.68 -15.96
CA GLU A 13 4.53 -12.21 -16.44
C GLU A 13 3.37 -11.88 -15.50
N TRP A 14 3.61 -11.99 -14.19
CA TRP A 14 2.62 -11.60 -13.19
C TRP A 14 2.27 -10.12 -13.30
N LEU A 15 3.26 -9.23 -13.27
CA LEU A 15 3.08 -7.77 -13.35
C LEU A 15 2.31 -7.34 -14.59
N GLN A 16 2.62 -7.92 -15.76
CA GLN A 16 1.94 -7.60 -17.02
C GLN A 16 0.47 -8.01 -17.01
N SER A 17 0.13 -9.08 -16.31
CA SER A 17 -1.25 -9.59 -16.24
C SER A 17 -2.14 -8.91 -15.19
N LEU A 18 -1.57 -8.16 -14.24
CA LEU A 18 -2.31 -7.66 -13.07
C LEU A 18 -3.51 -6.80 -13.44
N ASP A 19 -3.31 -5.79 -14.28
CA ASP A 19 -4.36 -4.84 -14.61
C ASP A 19 -5.36 -5.39 -15.65
N GLU A 20 -4.97 -6.41 -16.41
CA GLU A 20 -5.92 -7.17 -17.25
C GLU A 20 -6.83 -8.05 -16.39
N ARG A 21 -6.27 -8.69 -15.36
CA ARG A 21 -7.03 -9.52 -14.41
C ARG A 21 -7.91 -8.67 -13.48
N TRP A 22 -7.42 -7.50 -13.07
CA TRP A 22 -8.11 -6.59 -12.17
C TRP A 22 -8.06 -5.15 -12.68
N PRO A 23 -8.90 -4.80 -13.68
CA PRO A 23 -8.91 -3.46 -14.27
C PRO A 23 -9.20 -2.32 -13.28
N ALA A 24 -9.96 -2.61 -12.21
CA ALA A 24 -10.27 -1.66 -11.14
C ALA A 24 -9.03 -1.08 -10.45
N ARG A 25 -7.88 -1.78 -10.48
CA ARG A 25 -6.60 -1.31 -9.94
C ARG A 25 -6.21 0.07 -10.46
N ALA A 26 -6.46 0.37 -11.73
CA ALA A 26 -6.11 1.67 -12.31
C ALA A 26 -6.89 2.82 -11.65
N LYS A 27 -8.18 2.62 -11.38
CA LYS A 27 -9.03 3.62 -10.71
C LYS A 27 -8.66 3.77 -9.23
N LEU A 28 -8.32 2.68 -8.56
CA LEU A 28 -7.85 2.70 -7.16
C LEU A 28 -6.49 3.41 -7.04
N ALA A 29 -5.56 3.13 -7.95
CA ALA A 29 -4.26 3.78 -8.02
C ALA A 29 -4.41 5.30 -8.20
N GLN A 30 -5.25 5.73 -9.15
CA GLN A 30 -5.59 7.13 -9.32
C GLN A 30 -6.18 7.75 -8.05
N HIS A 31 -7.15 7.08 -7.43
CA HIS A 31 -7.79 7.56 -6.22
C HIS A 31 -6.81 7.73 -5.05
N ILE A 32 -5.87 6.80 -4.86
CA ILE A 32 -4.80 6.91 -3.84
C ILE A 32 -3.97 8.17 -4.09
N VAL A 33 -3.52 8.39 -5.33
CA VAL A 33 -2.70 9.57 -5.67
C VAL A 33 -3.47 10.87 -5.42
N GLU A 34 -4.77 10.93 -5.77
CA GLU A 34 -5.64 12.07 -5.50
C GLU A 34 -5.78 12.35 -3.99
N GLN A 35 -6.01 11.32 -3.17
CA GLN A 35 -6.11 11.47 -1.70
C GLN A 35 -4.81 11.99 -1.08
N ILE A 36 -3.64 11.58 -1.61
CA ILE A 36 -2.34 12.05 -1.13
C ILE A 36 -2.06 13.48 -1.62
N ALA A 37 -2.47 13.82 -2.83
CA ALA A 37 -2.36 15.17 -3.39
C ALA A 37 -3.15 16.22 -2.59
N ASP A 38 -4.27 15.81 -1.98
CA ASP A 38 -5.14 16.67 -1.18
C ASP A 38 -4.58 16.97 0.23
N LEU A 39 -3.44 16.37 0.62
CA LEU A 39 -2.80 16.68 1.89
C LEU A 39 -2.28 18.12 1.91
N PRO A 40 -2.34 18.82 3.06
CA PRO A 40 -1.80 20.18 3.20
C PRO A 40 -0.25 20.23 3.26
N ALA A 41 0.44 19.16 2.86
CA ALA A 41 1.89 19.05 2.84
C ALA A 41 2.42 19.30 1.42
N PHE A 42 3.35 20.25 1.28
CA PHE A 42 3.87 20.65 -0.04
C PHE A 42 4.68 19.53 -0.70
N ASP A 43 5.54 18.85 0.07
CA ASP A 43 6.39 17.74 -0.38
C ASP A 43 6.17 16.52 0.55
N PRO A 44 5.06 15.78 0.44
CA PRO A 44 4.74 14.72 1.38
C PRO A 44 5.73 13.56 1.24
N HIS A 45 6.15 12.99 2.37
CA HIS A 45 6.81 11.69 2.39
C HIS A 45 5.75 10.59 2.43
N ALA A 46 5.72 9.79 1.37
CA ALA A 46 4.76 8.71 1.17
C ALA A 46 5.45 7.34 1.23
N VAL A 47 4.89 6.43 2.02
CA VAL A 47 5.39 5.07 2.21
C VAL A 47 4.40 4.08 1.58
N GLU A 48 4.88 3.26 0.63
CA GLU A 48 4.10 2.19 0.01
C GLU A 48 4.45 0.84 0.62
N LEU A 49 3.44 0.12 1.09
CA LEU A 49 3.57 -1.24 1.62
C LEU A 49 3.32 -2.24 0.48
N ALA A 50 4.36 -3.03 0.16
CA ALA A 50 4.41 -4.00 -0.93
C ALA A 50 4.13 -3.37 -2.32
N PRO A 51 5.04 -2.50 -2.82
CA PRO A 51 4.87 -1.78 -4.08
C PRO A 51 4.89 -2.66 -5.34
N GLY A 52 5.26 -3.94 -5.20
CA GLY A 52 5.38 -4.85 -6.32
C GLY A 52 6.37 -4.34 -7.36
N GLY A 53 5.91 -4.09 -8.58
CA GLY A 53 6.74 -3.57 -9.68
C GLY A 53 6.85 -2.04 -9.75
N GLY A 54 6.34 -1.31 -8.76
CA GLY A 54 6.49 0.15 -8.65
C GLY A 54 5.56 0.98 -9.54
N LYS A 55 4.51 0.39 -10.12
CA LYS A 55 3.62 1.11 -11.05
C LYS A 55 2.85 2.25 -10.38
N LEU A 56 2.33 2.02 -9.17
CA LEU A 56 1.64 3.06 -8.39
C LEU A 56 2.62 4.14 -7.92
N ALA A 57 3.81 3.74 -7.45
CA ALA A 57 4.90 4.65 -7.12
C ALA A 57 5.27 5.60 -8.28
N GLU A 58 5.43 5.07 -9.49
CA GLU A 58 5.74 5.86 -10.70
C GLU A 58 4.64 6.88 -10.99
N GLN A 59 3.38 6.47 -10.88
CA GLN A 59 2.23 7.36 -11.07
C GLN A 59 2.22 8.49 -10.04
N MET A 60 2.48 8.19 -8.76
CA MET A 60 2.55 9.18 -7.69
C MET A 60 3.70 10.17 -7.89
N LEU A 61 4.93 9.65 -8.08
CA LEU A 61 6.14 10.47 -8.19
C LEU A 61 6.15 11.37 -9.43
N SER A 62 5.42 10.97 -10.48
CA SER A 62 5.18 11.78 -11.68
C SER A 62 4.18 12.92 -11.43
N ALA A 63 3.22 12.74 -10.53
CA ALA A 63 2.15 13.70 -10.28
C ALA A 63 2.47 14.68 -9.15
N LEU A 64 3.25 14.27 -8.15
CA LEU A 64 3.50 15.01 -6.92
C LEU A 64 5.00 15.22 -6.71
N PRO A 65 5.44 16.28 -6.00
CA PRO A 65 6.84 16.46 -5.60
C PRO A 65 7.24 15.62 -4.36
N ALA A 66 6.48 14.57 -4.04
CA ALA A 66 6.67 13.70 -2.88
C ALA A 66 8.06 13.02 -2.79
N THR A 67 8.51 12.71 -1.58
CA THR A 67 9.53 11.67 -1.37
C THR A 67 8.85 10.33 -1.14
N TYR A 68 9.49 9.24 -1.55
CA TYR A 68 8.87 7.92 -1.60
C TYR A 68 9.74 6.87 -0.91
N THR A 69 9.10 6.03 -0.10
CA THR A 69 9.71 4.81 0.44
C THR A 69 8.85 3.60 0.08
N GLY A 70 9.41 2.63 -0.62
CA GLY A 70 8.75 1.35 -0.90
C GLY A 70 9.32 0.23 -0.02
N ILE A 71 8.45 -0.59 0.57
CA ILE A 71 8.85 -1.71 1.43
C ILE A 71 8.31 -3.01 0.84
N ASP A 72 9.18 -3.96 0.52
CA ASP A 72 8.79 -5.27 -0.01
C ASP A 72 9.73 -6.37 0.51
N PHE A 73 9.20 -7.60 0.64
CA PHE A 73 9.98 -8.76 1.05
C PHE A 73 10.68 -9.43 -0.16
N SER A 74 10.25 -9.13 -1.39
CA SER A 74 10.79 -9.72 -2.60
C SER A 74 11.87 -8.84 -3.21
N GLU A 75 13.14 -9.29 -3.11
CA GLU A 75 14.25 -8.63 -3.82
C GLU A 75 14.01 -8.49 -5.33
N PRO A 76 13.49 -9.51 -6.05
CA PRO A 76 13.15 -9.35 -7.47
C PRO A 76 12.14 -8.23 -7.75
N LEU A 77 11.10 -8.06 -6.91
CA LEU A 77 10.13 -6.97 -7.07
C LEU A 77 10.76 -5.61 -6.76
N LEU A 78 11.61 -5.52 -5.74
CA LEU A 78 12.39 -4.31 -5.45
C LEU A 78 13.33 -3.94 -6.59
N ASP A 79 13.96 -4.92 -7.25
CA ASP A 79 14.79 -4.67 -8.43
C ASP A 79 13.99 -4.09 -9.59
N ARG A 80 12.77 -4.60 -9.84
CA ARG A 80 11.87 -4.03 -10.86
C ARG A 80 11.40 -2.63 -10.49
N THR A 81 11.05 -2.42 -9.22
CA THR A 81 10.68 -1.09 -8.72
C THR A 81 11.85 -0.11 -8.88
N ARG A 82 13.08 -0.51 -8.53
CA ARG A 82 14.28 0.32 -8.69
C ARG A 82 14.54 0.69 -10.14
N GLN A 83 14.40 -0.27 -11.06
CA GLN A 83 14.55 -0.02 -12.50
C GLN A 83 13.50 0.97 -13.01
N ARG A 84 12.22 0.77 -12.65
CA ARG A 84 11.12 1.65 -13.05
C ARG A 84 11.29 3.07 -12.52
N LEU A 85 11.73 3.20 -11.27
CA LEU A 85 11.80 4.50 -10.59
C LEU A 85 13.16 5.21 -10.73
N ALA A 86 14.08 4.68 -11.53
CA ALA A 86 15.45 5.19 -11.65
C ALA A 86 15.54 6.69 -12.00
N SER A 87 14.58 7.23 -12.77
CA SER A 87 14.55 8.64 -13.16
C SER A 87 14.20 9.61 -12.03
N PHE A 88 13.64 9.12 -10.91
CA PHE A 88 13.27 9.96 -9.77
C PHE A 88 14.42 10.16 -8.77
N GLY A 89 15.53 9.43 -8.93
CA GLY A 89 16.78 9.63 -8.19
C GLY A 89 16.59 9.63 -6.68
N ASP A 90 17.12 10.67 -6.02
CA ASP A 90 17.16 10.79 -4.55
C ASP A 90 15.78 10.92 -3.88
N ARG A 91 14.69 11.02 -4.66
CA ARG A 91 13.32 11.00 -4.13
C ARG A 91 12.85 9.59 -3.73
N VAL A 92 13.60 8.54 -4.06
CA VAL A 92 13.18 7.14 -3.91
C VAL A 92 14.11 6.40 -2.96
N GLN A 93 13.52 5.81 -1.91
CA GLN A 93 14.15 4.82 -1.06
C GLN A 93 13.40 3.49 -1.17
N LEU A 94 14.15 2.39 -1.22
CA LEU A 94 13.57 1.04 -1.24
C LEU A 94 14.16 0.24 -0.08
N ILE A 95 13.29 -0.41 0.69
CA ILE A 95 13.63 -1.17 1.88
C ILE A 95 13.25 -2.63 1.64
N HIS A 96 14.22 -3.53 1.77
CA HIS A 96 13.98 -4.97 1.79
C HIS A 96 13.64 -5.38 3.23
N ALA A 97 12.35 -5.62 3.48
CA ALA A 97 11.86 -6.08 4.77
C ALA A 97 10.55 -6.85 4.60
N ASP A 98 10.31 -7.81 5.48
CA ASP A 98 9.02 -8.50 5.56
C ASP A 98 8.03 -7.66 6.38
N LEU A 99 6.87 -7.35 5.80
CA LEU A 99 5.81 -6.64 6.51
C LEU A 99 5.25 -7.46 7.67
N ASN A 100 5.43 -8.79 7.70
CA ASN A 100 5.07 -9.65 8.82
C ASN A 100 5.99 -9.52 10.04
N GLU A 101 7.16 -8.89 9.89
CA GLU A 101 8.11 -8.61 10.96
C GLU A 101 7.86 -7.21 11.56
N ASP A 102 8.48 -6.92 12.71
CA ASP A 102 8.27 -5.68 13.46
C ASP A 102 9.38 -4.63 13.27
N ASN A 103 10.39 -4.94 12.46
CA ASN A 103 11.60 -4.11 12.33
C ASN A 103 11.55 -3.09 11.18
N TRP A 104 10.61 -3.21 10.24
CA TRP A 104 10.49 -2.29 9.11
C TRP A 104 10.14 -0.84 9.51
N PRO A 105 9.33 -0.54 10.54
CA PRO A 105 9.00 0.84 10.89
C PRO A 105 10.23 1.66 11.28
N ALA A 106 11.17 1.02 12.00
CA ALA A 106 12.42 1.64 12.44
C ALA A 106 13.40 1.98 11.30
N GLN A 107 13.16 1.45 10.09
CA GLN A 107 13.99 1.73 8.91
C GLN A 107 13.50 2.96 8.13
N ILE A 108 12.30 3.45 8.42
CA ILE A 108 11.72 4.64 7.78
C ILE A 108 12.29 5.88 8.47
N THR A 109 12.83 6.80 7.68
CA THR A 109 13.43 8.04 8.18
C THR A 109 12.58 9.25 7.83
N GLY A 110 12.41 10.15 8.80
CA GLY A 110 11.72 11.42 8.58
C GLY A 110 10.21 11.37 8.86
N PRO A 111 9.53 12.52 8.76
CA PRO A 111 8.09 12.62 9.00
C PRO A 111 7.28 11.96 7.88
N VAL A 112 6.53 10.90 8.21
CA VAL A 112 5.65 10.20 7.27
C VAL A 112 4.29 10.89 7.17
N HIS A 113 3.91 11.30 5.97
CA HIS A 113 2.66 12.02 5.71
C HIS A 113 1.58 11.11 5.12
N ALA A 114 1.99 10.07 4.40
CA ALA A 114 1.09 9.07 3.83
C ALA A 114 1.67 7.66 3.96
N ILE A 115 0.84 6.70 4.31
CA ILE A 115 1.12 5.26 4.16
C ILE A 115 0.01 4.68 3.31
N PHE A 116 0.38 3.89 2.32
CA PHE A 116 -0.60 3.33 1.40
C PHE A 116 -0.21 1.95 0.89
N SER A 117 -1.20 1.22 0.39
CA SER A 117 -1.03 -0.08 -0.26
C SER A 117 -2.11 -0.29 -1.31
N LEU A 118 -1.80 -1.11 -2.31
CA LEU A 118 -2.74 -1.52 -3.35
C LEU A 118 -2.63 -3.03 -3.60
N GLN A 119 -3.69 -3.75 -3.30
CA GLN A 119 -3.85 -5.19 -3.53
C GLN A 119 -2.70 -6.01 -2.92
N SER A 120 -2.41 -5.82 -1.62
CA SER A 120 -1.28 -6.49 -0.96
C SER A 120 -1.56 -7.03 0.43
N LEU A 121 -2.18 -6.25 1.34
CA LEU A 121 -2.27 -6.61 2.76
C LEU A 121 -3.08 -7.90 3.01
N HIS A 122 -4.04 -8.23 2.15
CA HIS A 122 -4.81 -9.48 2.23
C HIS A 122 -3.97 -10.76 2.08
N ASP A 123 -2.74 -10.67 1.55
CA ASP A 123 -1.83 -11.81 1.38
C ASP A 123 -0.88 -12.00 2.57
N LEU A 124 -0.88 -11.08 3.56
CA LEU A 124 0.01 -11.15 4.72
C LEU A 124 -0.42 -12.17 5.78
N GLY A 125 -1.53 -12.89 5.54
CA GLY A 125 -2.03 -13.93 6.44
C GLY A 125 -3.53 -13.78 6.67
N ASP A 126 -3.90 -13.35 7.87
CA ASP A 126 -5.29 -13.19 8.30
C ASP A 126 -5.57 -11.76 8.81
N GLY A 127 -6.78 -11.56 9.34
CA GLY A 127 -7.18 -10.28 9.91
C GLY A 127 -6.29 -9.77 11.05
N HIS A 128 -5.60 -10.65 11.79
CA HIS A 128 -4.67 -10.20 12.84
C HIS A 128 -3.42 -9.55 12.24
N GLN A 129 -2.92 -10.06 11.12
CA GLN A 129 -1.80 -9.44 10.42
C GLN A 129 -2.19 -8.09 9.80
N VAL A 130 -3.41 -7.98 9.24
CA VAL A 130 -3.95 -6.70 8.76
C VAL A 130 -4.08 -5.68 9.90
N GLU A 131 -4.62 -6.10 11.05
CA GLU A 131 -4.73 -5.26 12.24
C GLU A 131 -3.36 -4.77 12.73
N ARG A 132 -2.36 -5.64 12.79
CA ARG A 132 -1.00 -5.28 13.20
C ARG A 132 -0.39 -4.22 12.28
N ILE A 133 -0.58 -4.34 10.97
CA ILE A 133 -0.13 -3.31 10.01
C ILE A 133 -0.82 -1.97 10.26
N TYR A 134 -2.13 -1.97 10.56
CA TYR A 134 -2.85 -0.73 10.84
C TYR A 134 -2.31 -0.05 12.11
N GLN A 135 -2.04 -0.83 13.16
CA GLN A 135 -1.42 -0.32 14.39
C GLN A 135 -0.06 0.32 14.09
N MET A 136 0.84 -0.40 13.42
CA MET A 136 2.20 0.10 13.09
C MET A 136 2.16 1.33 12.20
N ALA A 137 1.24 1.36 11.22
CA ALA A 137 1.06 2.50 10.35
C ALA A 137 0.62 3.75 11.13
N HIS A 138 -0.27 3.61 12.12
CA HIS A 138 -0.66 4.73 12.99
C HIS A 138 0.52 5.28 13.79
N GLU A 139 1.33 4.39 14.37
CA GLU A 139 2.47 4.76 15.23
C GLU A 139 3.55 5.59 14.52
N ILE A 140 3.71 5.42 13.21
CA ILE A 140 4.73 6.13 12.42
C ILE A 140 4.21 7.34 11.65
N LEU A 141 2.90 7.43 11.43
CA LEU A 141 2.30 8.58 10.74
C LEU A 141 2.44 9.82 11.61
N THR A 142 2.82 10.93 10.98
CA THR A 142 2.70 12.24 11.62
C THR A 142 1.24 12.57 11.92
N PRO A 143 0.96 13.40 12.94
CA PRO A 143 -0.39 13.88 13.20
C PRO A 143 -1.02 14.52 11.95
N GLY A 144 -2.23 14.09 11.60
CA GLY A 144 -2.93 14.48 10.37
C GLY A 144 -2.49 13.73 9.11
N GLY A 145 -1.49 12.86 9.17
CA GLY A 145 -1.07 11.99 8.08
C GLY A 145 -2.16 10.96 7.71
N ILE A 146 -2.13 10.46 6.48
CA ILE A 146 -3.17 9.60 5.92
C ILE A 146 -2.69 8.14 5.80
N PHE A 147 -3.58 7.21 6.13
CA PHE A 147 -3.44 5.79 5.81
C PHE A 147 -4.47 5.38 4.76
N LEU A 148 -4.04 4.65 3.74
CA LEU A 148 -4.85 4.18 2.61
C LEU A 148 -4.60 2.69 2.35
N ASN A 149 -5.60 1.84 2.53
CA ASN A 149 -5.53 0.44 2.11
C ASN A 149 -6.54 0.19 0.99
N ALA A 150 -6.09 0.03 -0.25
CA ALA A 150 -6.95 -0.35 -1.37
C ALA A 150 -6.79 -1.84 -1.64
N ASP A 151 -7.77 -2.66 -1.26
CA ASP A 151 -7.62 -4.11 -1.30
C ASP A 151 -8.92 -4.86 -1.61
N PHE A 152 -8.80 -6.17 -1.88
CA PHE A 152 -9.93 -7.07 -2.01
C PHE A 152 -10.74 -7.12 -0.71
N LEU A 153 -12.05 -6.98 -0.86
CA LEU A 153 -12.99 -7.19 0.21
C LEU A 153 -13.31 -8.68 0.36
N HIS A 154 -13.89 -9.02 1.52
CA HIS A 154 -14.42 -10.35 1.78
C HIS A 154 -15.37 -10.82 0.66
N ASN A 155 -15.18 -12.05 0.20
CA ASN A 155 -16.05 -12.72 -0.77
C ASN A 155 -16.46 -14.09 -0.20
N THR A 156 -17.77 -14.33 -0.09
CA THR A 156 -18.31 -15.59 0.44
C THR A 156 -18.09 -16.78 -0.49
N GLU A 157 -17.90 -16.55 -1.79
CA GLU A 157 -17.62 -17.58 -2.80
C GLU A 157 -16.14 -17.96 -2.88
N ASP A 158 -15.23 -17.06 -2.45
CA ASP A 158 -13.78 -17.30 -2.35
C ASP A 158 -13.24 -16.76 -1.02
N PRO A 159 -13.57 -17.41 0.11
CA PRO A 159 -13.19 -16.92 1.43
C PRO A 159 -11.67 -16.99 1.61
N ARG A 160 -11.07 -15.84 1.93
CA ARG A 160 -9.65 -15.70 2.28
C ARG A 160 -9.54 -15.03 3.66
N PRO A 161 -8.71 -15.54 4.59
CA PRO A 161 -8.59 -14.97 5.94
C PRO A 161 -8.18 -13.50 5.98
N GLY A 162 -7.33 -13.05 5.06
CA GLY A 162 -6.89 -11.64 4.97
C GLY A 162 -7.85 -10.71 4.23
N ARG A 163 -8.90 -11.23 3.58
CA ARG A 163 -9.92 -10.39 2.91
C ARG A 163 -11.07 -10.13 3.88
N LEU A 164 -11.05 -8.93 4.47
CA LEU A 164 -12.02 -8.51 5.47
C LEU A 164 -13.18 -7.75 4.82
N PRO A 165 -14.38 -7.75 5.43
CA PRO A 165 -15.45 -6.86 5.03
C PRO A 165 -15.08 -5.40 5.39
N VAL A 166 -15.72 -4.44 4.72
CA VAL A 166 -15.47 -3.00 4.95
C VAL A 166 -15.62 -2.64 6.42
N GLU A 167 -16.70 -3.10 7.06
CA GLU A 167 -17.03 -2.78 8.46
C GLU A 167 -15.91 -3.17 9.41
N GLU A 168 -15.24 -4.30 9.14
CA GLU A 168 -14.13 -4.77 9.96
C GLU A 168 -12.90 -3.89 9.78
N HIS A 169 -12.56 -3.50 8.54
CA HIS A 169 -11.48 -2.53 8.35
C HIS A 169 -11.75 -1.19 9.03
N LEU A 170 -12.98 -0.68 9.00
CA LEU A 170 -13.34 0.58 9.68
C LEU A 170 -13.26 0.46 11.20
N ARG A 171 -13.65 -0.71 11.74
CA ARG A 171 -13.48 -1.04 13.16
C ARG A 171 -12.01 -1.03 13.56
N LEU A 172 -11.15 -1.68 12.77
CA LEU A 172 -9.70 -1.74 13.02
C LEU A 172 -9.06 -0.34 12.99
N LEU A 173 -9.39 0.47 11.99
CA LEU A 173 -8.91 1.86 11.92
C LEU A 173 -9.31 2.65 13.18
N SER A 174 -10.58 2.55 13.59
CA SER A 174 -11.09 3.23 14.78
C SER A 174 -10.39 2.75 16.05
N ALA A 175 -10.17 1.44 16.19
CA ALA A 175 -9.56 0.82 17.36
C ALA A 175 -8.11 1.27 17.56
N HIS A 176 -7.39 1.56 16.48
CA HIS A 176 -6.00 2.03 16.49
C HIS A 176 -5.89 3.55 16.37
N GLY A 177 -6.96 4.30 16.68
CA GLY A 177 -6.88 5.76 16.84
C GLY A 177 -6.90 6.57 15.54
N PHE A 178 -7.15 5.94 14.39
CA PHE A 178 -7.38 6.69 13.15
C PHE A 178 -8.68 7.47 13.22
N GLN A 179 -8.60 8.73 12.81
CA GLN A 179 -9.70 9.65 12.70
C GLN A 179 -10.40 9.52 11.35
N ARG A 180 -11.71 9.73 11.34
CA ARG A 180 -12.57 9.74 10.14
C ARG A 180 -12.44 8.48 9.25
N PRO A 181 -12.49 7.26 9.82
CA PRO A 181 -12.39 6.03 9.04
C PRO A 181 -13.56 5.94 8.06
N LYS A 182 -13.26 5.64 6.79
CA LYS A 182 -14.27 5.43 5.74
C LYS A 182 -13.75 4.50 4.65
N CYS A 183 -14.67 3.85 3.93
CA CYS A 183 -14.38 3.32 2.59
C CYS A 183 -14.63 4.47 1.59
N ALA A 184 -13.57 5.01 1.00
CA ALA A 184 -13.65 6.16 0.11
C ALA A 184 -13.96 5.79 -1.35
N LEU A 185 -13.71 4.54 -1.74
CA LEU A 185 -14.02 4.00 -3.05
C LEU A 185 -14.25 2.50 -2.94
N GLU A 186 -15.35 2.01 -3.50
CA GLU A 186 -15.63 0.58 -3.66
C GLU A 186 -15.91 0.29 -5.14
N ILE A 187 -15.21 -0.70 -5.71
CA ILE A 187 -15.33 -1.04 -7.12
C ILE A 187 -14.85 -2.48 -7.36
N ASP A 188 -15.64 -3.27 -8.10
CA ASP A 188 -15.29 -4.62 -8.57
C ASP A 188 -14.72 -5.56 -7.48
N GLY A 189 -15.30 -5.51 -6.27
CA GLY A 189 -14.87 -6.34 -5.13
C GLY A 189 -13.65 -5.79 -4.37
N PHE A 190 -13.18 -4.60 -4.70
CA PHE A 190 -12.18 -3.85 -3.94
C PHE A 190 -12.83 -2.74 -3.11
N GLY A 191 -12.20 -2.41 -1.99
CA GLY A 191 -12.47 -1.22 -1.20
C GLY A 191 -11.19 -0.44 -0.93
N CYS A 192 -11.28 0.89 -0.85
CA CYS A 192 -10.20 1.78 -0.42
C CYS A 192 -10.54 2.37 0.95
N MET A 193 -9.94 1.82 1.99
CA MET A 193 -10.13 2.20 3.38
C MET A 193 -9.18 3.32 3.75
N VAL A 194 -9.72 4.39 4.30
CA VAL A 194 -8.99 5.64 4.59
C VAL A 194 -9.14 5.99 6.06
N GLY A 195 -8.04 6.40 6.70
CA GLY A 195 -8.01 6.96 8.05
C GLY A 195 -6.91 8.01 8.19
N PHE A 196 -7.00 8.86 9.20
CA PHE A 196 -5.98 9.89 9.48
C PHE A 196 -5.40 9.71 10.88
N ALA A 197 -4.08 9.81 11.03
CA ALA A 197 -3.44 9.80 12.34
C ALA A 197 -3.87 11.03 13.16
N SER A 198 -4.11 10.82 14.45
CA SER A 198 -4.55 11.85 15.41
C SER A 198 -3.42 12.75 15.88
#